data_AF-A0A929G3I2-F1
#
_entry.id   AF-A0A929G3I2-F1
#
_cell.length_a   1.000
_cell.length_b   1.000
_cell.length_c   1.000
_cell.angle_alpha   90.00
_cell.angle_beta   90.00
_cell.angle_gamma   90.00
#
_symmetry.space_group_name_H-M   'P 1'
#
loop_
_entity.id
_entity.type
_entity.pdbx_description
1 polymer ?
#
loop_
_entity_poly.entity_id
_entity_poly.type
_entity_poly.pdbx_seq_one_letter_code
_entity_poly.pdbx_strand_id
1 'polypeptide(L)' 'MREKKTNNFQSPDLNKLQGVIIDQKTTIYIPLGSDPEKAKTRYFHQRNSNYIKK' A
#
# COMPACT_ATOMS: atom_id res chain seq x y z
N MET A 1 11.91 31.54 -19.81
CA MET A 1 11.18 30.27 -20.01
C MET A 1 11.45 29.38 -18.81
N ARG A 2 10.42 28.95 -18.05
CA ARG A 2 10.60 28.07 -16.88
C ARG A 2 10.51 26.62 -17.35
N GLU A 3 11.64 25.94 -17.34
CA GLU A 3 11.77 24.53 -17.70
C GLU A 3 10.93 23.70 -16.72
N LYS A 4 9.80 23.16 -17.21
CA LYS A 4 8.99 22.22 -16.44
C LYS A 4 9.78 20.93 -16.34
N LYS A 5 10.41 20.68 -15.19
CA LYS A 5 10.93 19.35 -14.85
C LYS A 5 9.74 18.40 -14.92
N THR A 6 9.67 17.60 -15.98
CA THR A 6 8.77 16.47 -16.06
C THR A 6 9.13 15.57 -14.91
N ASN A 7 8.35 15.64 -13.83
CA ASN A 7 8.40 14.65 -12.77
C ASN A 7 8.12 13.33 -13.49
N ASN A 8 9.17 12.52 -13.65
CA ASN A 8 9.09 11.22 -14.28
C ASN A 8 8.32 10.33 -13.30
N PHE A 9 7.01 10.54 -13.24
CA PHE A 9 6.10 9.83 -12.36
C PHE A 9 5.89 8.46 -12.98
N GLN A 10 6.86 7.58 -12.74
CA GLN A 10 6.67 6.15 -12.95
C GLN A 10 5.61 5.70 -11.96
N SER A 11 4.38 5.60 -12.45
CA SER A 11 3.33 4.88 -11.74
C SER A 11 3.87 3.50 -11.38
N PRO A 12 3.77 3.07 -10.12
CA PRO A 12 4.28 1.77 -9.71
C PRO A 12 3.63 0.67 -10.56
N ASP A 13 4.46 -0.18 -11.17
CA ASP A 13 3.99 -1.29 -12.01
C ASP A 13 3.05 -2.19 -11.19
N LEU A 14 1.76 -2.21 -11.56
CA LEU A 14 0.76 -3.08 -10.93
C LEU A 14 1.09 -4.57 -11.10
N ASN A 15 1.82 -4.91 -12.18
CA ASN A 15 2.33 -6.25 -12.43
C ASN A 15 3.37 -6.71 -11.40
N LYS A 16 3.91 -5.82 -10.56
CA LYS A 16 4.85 -6.15 -9.48
C LYS A 16 4.16 -6.21 -8.12
N LEU A 17 2.84 -6.02 -8.08
CA LEU A 17 2.05 -5.96 -6.87
C LEU A 17 1.02 -7.09 -6.80
N GLN A 18 0.77 -7.54 -5.58
CA GLN A 18 -0.24 -8.51 -5.22
C GLN A 18 -1.35 -7.80 -4.44
N GLY A 19 -2.58 -7.88 -4.94
CA GLY A 19 -3.77 -7.44 -4.22
C GLY A 19 -4.13 -8.43 -3.12
N VAL A 20 -4.06 -7.99 -1.86
CA VAL A 20 -4.47 -8.78 -0.70
C VAL A 20 -5.76 -8.19 -0.15
N ILE A 21 -6.81 -9.01 -0.15
CA ILE A 21 -8.11 -8.65 0.39
C ILE A 21 -8.05 -8.80 1.92
N ILE A 22 -8.26 -7.68 2.62
CA ILE A 22 -8.34 -7.62 4.08
C ILE A 22 -9.79 -7.86 4.53
N ASP A 23 -10.73 -7.15 3.89
CA ASP A 23 -12.17 -7.19 4.14
C ASP A 23 -12.93 -6.98 2.82
N GLN A 24 -14.26 -7.10 2.83
CA GLN A 24 -15.12 -6.85 1.67
C GLN A 24 -14.94 -5.46 1.02
N LYS A 25 -14.44 -4.48 1.78
CA LYS A 25 -14.22 -3.09 1.31
C LYS A 25 -12.76 -2.68 1.21
N THR A 26 -11.84 -3.53 1.68
CA THR A 26 -10.43 -3.13 1.86
C THR A 26 -9.52 -4.11 1.14
N THR A 27 -8.87 -3.62 0.09
CA THR A 27 -7.81 -4.34 -0.63
C THR A 27 -6.53 -3.53 -0.52
N ILE A 28 -5.46 -4.16 -0.07
CA ILE A 28 -4.12 -3.56 -0.03
C ILE A 28 -3.25 -4.17 -1.11
N TYR A 29 -2.29 -3.41 -1.62
CA TYR A 29 -1.32 -3.90 -2.61
C TYR A 29 0.05 -4.05 -1.93
N ILE A 30 0.63 -5.23 -2.04
CA ILE A 30 1.97 -5.55 -1.52
C ILE A 30 2.88 -6.05 -2.65
N PRO A 31 4.21 -6.02 -2.52
CA PRO A 31 5.10 -6.58 -3.54
C PRO A 31 4.82 -8.07 -3.78
N LEU A 32 4.88 -8.50 -5.04
CA LEU A 32 4.79 -9.92 -5.41
C LEU A 32 5.88 -10.73 -4.68
N GLY A 33 5.46 -11.75 -3.95
CA GLY A 33 6.35 -12.58 -3.12
C GLY A 33 6.42 -12.16 -1.65
N SER A 34 5.71 -11.10 -1.26
CA SER A 34 5.53 -10.76 0.17
C SER A 34 4.40 -11.57 0.81
N ASP A 35 4.55 -11.89 2.10
CA ASP A 35 3.54 -12.66 2.84
C ASP A 35 2.22 -11.87 3.02
N PRO A 36 1.09 -12.38 2.49
CA PRO A 36 -0.20 -11.71 2.62
C PRO A 36 -0.68 -11.66 4.07
N GLU A 37 -0.32 -12.64 4.89
CA GLU A 37 -0.72 -12.73 6.30
C GLU A 37 0.00 -11.69 7.16
N LYS A 38 1.31 -11.51 6.94
CA LYS A 38 2.09 -10.44 7.59
C LYS A 38 1.58 -9.05 7.19
N ALA A 39 1.18 -8.89 5.92
CA ALA A 39 0.59 -7.64 5.43
C ALA A 39 -0.75 -7.33 6.09
N LYS A 40 -1.62 -8.33 6.28
CA LYS A 40 -2.87 -8.21 7.04
C LYS A 40 -2.59 -7.76 8.47
N THR A 41 -1.72 -8.46 9.19
CA THR A 41 -1.36 -8.13 10.57
C THR A 41 -0.82 -6.70 10.69
N ARG A 42 0.07 -6.29 9.79
CA ARG A 42 0.60 -4.91 9.75
C ARG A 42 -0.51 -3.88 9.54
N TYR A 43 -1.44 -4.14 8.61
CA TYR A 43 -2.57 -3.25 8.36
C TYR A 43 -3.46 -3.09 9.60
N PHE A 44 -3.80 -4.20 10.29
CA PHE A 44 -4.60 -4.16 11.51
C PHE A 44 -3.89 -3.44 12.67
N HIS A 45 -2.60 -3.70 12.87
CA HIS A 45 -1.79 -2.99 13.88
C HIS A 45 -1.75 -1.48 13.62
N GLN A 46 -1.55 -1.07 12.35
CA GLN A 46 -1.50 0.34 11.99
C GLN A 46 -2.87 1.01 12.13
N ARG A 47 -3.95 0.32 11.76
CA ARG A 47 -5.33 0.81 11.91
C ARG A 47 -5.72 0.96 13.38
N ASN A 48 -5.33 0.03 14.25
CA ASN A 48 -5.65 0.07 15.67
C ASN A 48 -4.82 1.14 16.42
N SER A 49 -3.59 1.44 15.95
CA SER A 49 -2.72 2.44 16.56
C SER A 49 -3.26 3.88 16.50
N ASN A 50 -4.21 4.18 15.62
CA ASN A 50 -4.86 5.50 15.56
C ASN A 50 -5.81 5.77 16.74
N TYR A 51 -6.09 4.78 17.59
CA TYR A 51 -6.92 4.93 18.80
C TYR A 51 -6.13 5.13 20.10
N ILE A 52 -4.80 5.04 20.07
CA ILE A 52 -3.95 5.14 21.29
C ILE A 52 -3.36 6.56 21.47
N LYS A 53 -3.59 7.48 20.53
CA LYS A 53 -3.25 8.92 20.67
C LYS A 53 -4.49 9.76 20.93
N LYS A 54 -5.21 9.51 22.02
CA LYS A 54 -6.22 10.45 22.52
C LYS A 54 -5.95 10.77 23.98
#